data_AF-A0A8C3CJU3-F1
#
_entry.id   AF-A0A8C3CJU3-F1
#
_cell.length_a   1.000
_cell.length_b   1.000
_cell.length_c   1.000
_cell.angle_alpha   90.00
_cell.angle_beta   90.00
_cell.angle_gamma   90.00
#
_symmetry.space_group_name_H-M   'P 1'
#
loop_
_entity.id
_entity.type
_entity.pdbx_description
1 polymer ?
#
loop_
_entity_poly.entity_id
_entity_poly.type
_entity_poly.pdbx_seq_one_letter_code
_entity_poly.pdbx_strand_id
1 'polypeptide(L)'
;MGQAAGGASRGTNGRPPLPALPLAPAQRAPGATRKCPCLPACPAPSFPARARAGVAQMAPAKKGGEKKKGRSAINEVVTREYTINIHKRIHGVGFKKRAPRALKEIRKFAMKEMGTPDVRIDTRLNKAVWAKGIRNVPYRIRVRLSRKRNEDEDSPNKLYTLVTYVPVTTFKGLQTVNVDEN
;
A
#
# COMPACT_ATOMS: atom_id res chain seq x y z
N MET A 1 44.44 32.84 55.34
CA MET A 1 45.82 32.68 54.82
C MET A 1 45.86 31.41 53.97
N GLY A 2 46.24 31.52 52.70
CA GLY A 2 46.52 30.41 51.76
C GLY A 2 45.29 29.79 51.09
N GLN A 3 44.98 30.04 49.80
CA GLN A 3 45.58 29.48 48.56
C GLN A 3 45.37 27.94 48.45
N ALA A 4 45.00 27.30 47.34
CA ALA A 4 44.71 27.69 45.96
C ALA A 4 44.10 26.48 45.20
N ALA A 5 43.44 26.78 44.07
CA ALA A 5 43.42 26.08 42.77
C ALA A 5 43.16 24.56 42.63
N GLY A 6 42.21 24.25 41.73
CA GLY A 6 42.02 22.97 41.02
C GLY A 6 40.52 22.73 40.77
N GLY A 7 39.91 22.91 39.59
CA GLY A 7 40.42 22.83 38.23
C GLY A 7 40.18 21.43 37.65
N ALA A 8 38.98 21.13 37.16
CA ALA A 8 38.76 20.18 36.05
C ALA A 8 37.30 20.19 35.58
N SER A 9 37.15 20.42 34.28
CA SER A 9 35.93 20.59 33.51
C SER A 9 35.39 19.28 32.93
N ARG A 10 34.04 19.22 32.82
CA ARG A 10 33.23 18.70 31.70
C ARG A 10 33.75 17.46 30.96
N GLY A 11 33.17 16.30 31.28
CA GLY A 11 33.17 15.12 30.42
C GLY A 11 31.81 14.92 29.75
N THR A 12 31.47 15.75 28.76
CA THR A 12 30.37 15.46 27.82
C THR A 12 30.79 14.30 26.93
N ASN A 13 30.09 13.17 27.00
CA ASN A 13 30.31 12.03 26.10
C ASN A 13 29.96 12.42 24.66
N GLY A 14 30.94 12.98 23.95
CA GLY A 14 30.91 13.27 22.53
C GLY A 14 31.03 11.98 21.74
N ARG A 15 29.92 11.55 21.13
CA ARG A 15 29.90 10.49 20.12
C ARG A 15 30.69 10.99 18.89
N PRO A 16 31.69 10.25 18.39
CA PRO A 16 32.45 10.70 17.24
C PRO A 16 31.54 10.75 15.99
N PRO A 17 31.59 11.81 15.17
CA PRO A 17 30.88 11.84 13.90
C PRO A 17 31.50 10.83 12.92
N LEU A 18 30.66 10.03 12.28
CA LEU A 18 31.07 9.09 11.24
C LEU A 18 31.64 9.86 10.03
N PRO A 19 32.73 9.38 9.40
CA PRO A 19 33.27 10.00 8.20
C PRO A 19 32.27 9.86 7.04
N ALA A 20 31.95 11.00 6.41
CA ALA A 20 31.15 11.05 5.19
C ALA A 20 31.96 10.44 4.03
N LEU A 21 31.54 9.27 3.56
CA LEU A 21 32.06 8.67 2.33
C LEU A 21 31.60 9.52 1.12
N PRO A 22 32.51 9.92 0.22
CA PRO A 22 32.14 10.65 -0.98
C PRO A 22 31.32 9.75 -1.92
N LEU A 23 30.11 10.19 -2.28
CA LEU A 23 29.32 9.61 -3.36
C LEU A 23 30.07 9.82 -4.68
N ALA A 24 30.60 8.74 -5.25
CA ALA A 24 31.19 8.76 -6.58
C ALA A 24 30.11 9.04 -7.63
N PRO A 25 30.36 9.94 -8.62
CA PRO A 25 29.43 10.21 -9.69
C PRO A 25 29.31 9.01 -10.65
N ALA A 26 28.08 8.58 -10.88
CA ALA A 26 27.76 7.54 -11.87
C ALA A 26 28.09 8.04 -13.28
N GLN A 27 29.21 7.56 -13.83
CA GLN A 27 29.58 7.82 -15.22
C GLN A 27 28.68 6.99 -16.15
N ARG A 28 28.02 7.70 -17.07
CA ARG A 28 27.13 7.18 -18.11
C ARG A 28 27.99 6.68 -19.28
N ALA A 29 28.05 5.36 -19.49
CA ALA A 29 28.73 4.78 -20.64
C ALA A 29 27.94 5.01 -21.95
N PRO A 30 28.58 5.42 -23.06
CA PRO A 30 27.95 5.56 -24.36
C PRO A 30 28.00 4.27 -25.20
N GLY A 31 26.91 4.02 -25.93
CA GLY A 31 26.86 3.43 -27.27
C GLY A 31 27.61 2.11 -27.54
N ALA A 32 26.90 0.99 -27.49
CA ALA A 32 27.30 -0.24 -28.19
C ALA A 32 26.20 -0.63 -29.19
N THR A 33 26.41 -0.24 -30.45
CA THR A 33 25.72 -0.78 -31.61
C THR A 33 26.11 -2.25 -31.77
N ARG A 34 25.20 -3.17 -31.47
CA ARG A 34 25.32 -4.57 -31.94
C ARG A 34 24.40 -4.75 -33.15
N LYS A 35 25.03 -4.73 -34.32
CA LYS A 35 24.50 -5.33 -35.55
C LYS A 35 24.07 -6.77 -35.24
N CYS A 36 22.80 -7.09 -35.47
CA CYS A 36 22.35 -8.46 -35.57
C CYS A 36 22.72 -8.99 -36.98
N PRO A 37 23.56 -10.03 -37.10
CA PRO A 37 23.78 -10.68 -38.37
C PRO A 37 22.58 -11.59 -38.69
N CYS A 38 22.03 -11.35 -39.88
CA CYS A 38 21.32 -12.27 -40.77
C CYS A 38 21.03 -13.70 -40.27
N LEU A 39 19.74 -14.04 -40.23
CA LEU A 39 19.24 -15.38 -40.59
C LEU A 39 18.00 -15.23 -41.51
N PRO A 40 17.79 -16.17 -42.45
CA PRO A 40 17.09 -15.93 -43.70
C PRO A 40 15.59 -16.22 -43.65
N ALA A 41 14.86 -15.50 -44.52
CA ALA A 41 13.64 -15.87 -45.23
C ALA A 41 12.57 -16.68 -44.46
N CYS A 42 11.50 -15.99 -44.05
CA CYS A 42 10.19 -16.61 -43.87
C CYS A 42 9.29 -16.22 -45.07
N PRO A 43 8.66 -17.19 -45.77
CA PRO A 43 7.77 -16.91 -46.90
C PRO A 43 6.44 -16.31 -46.43
N ALA A 44 5.97 -15.31 -47.17
CA ALA A 44 4.71 -14.62 -46.91
C ALA A 44 3.49 -15.51 -47.21
N PRO A 45 2.47 -15.56 -46.34
CA PRO A 45 1.16 -16.07 -46.73
C PRO A 45 0.36 -14.98 -47.46
N SER A 46 -0.09 -15.31 -48.67
CA SER A 46 -1.03 -14.52 -49.48
C SER A 46 -2.41 -14.56 -48.84
N PHE A 47 -2.86 -13.43 -48.28
CA PHE A 47 -4.23 -13.25 -47.85
C PHE A 47 -5.01 -12.37 -48.85
N PRO A 48 -6.20 -12.81 -49.31
CA PRO A 48 -6.97 -12.08 -50.31
C PRO A 48 -7.56 -10.79 -49.74
N ALA A 49 -7.44 -9.71 -50.52
CA ALA A 49 -8.08 -8.43 -50.27
C ALA A 49 -9.61 -8.60 -50.27
N ARG A 50 -10.25 -8.37 -49.11
CA ARG A 50 -11.71 -8.24 -49.03
C ARG A 50 -12.09 -6.78 -48.86
N ALA A 51 -12.76 -6.26 -49.88
CA ALA A 51 -13.28 -4.92 -49.96
C ALA A 51 -14.47 -4.68 -49.00
N ARG A 52 -14.50 -3.45 -48.48
CA ARG A 52 -15.64 -2.60 -48.09
C ARG A 52 -16.69 -3.13 -47.12
N ALA A 53 -16.84 -2.42 -45.98
CA ALA A 53 -18.08 -1.73 -45.62
C ALA A 53 -17.81 -0.82 -44.40
N GLY A 54 -18.10 0.47 -44.55
CA GLY A 54 -18.19 1.39 -43.42
C GLY A 54 -19.43 1.07 -42.58
N VAL A 55 -19.28 1.15 -41.26
CA VAL A 55 -20.39 1.27 -40.32
C VAL A 55 -19.94 2.09 -39.11
N ALA A 56 -20.53 3.29 -39.06
CA ALA A 56 -20.84 4.14 -37.92
C ALA A 56 -19.98 4.06 -36.64
N GLN A 57 -19.37 5.20 -36.34
CA GLN A 57 -19.06 5.61 -34.97
C GLN A 57 -20.34 5.55 -34.11
N MET A 58 -20.29 4.88 -32.96
CA MET A 58 -21.24 5.07 -31.86
C MET A 58 -20.44 5.43 -30.60
N ALA A 59 -20.42 6.72 -30.30
CA ALA A 59 -20.07 7.23 -28.99
C ALA A 59 -21.20 6.86 -28.01
N PRO A 60 -20.93 6.30 -26.82
CA PRO A 60 -21.94 6.26 -25.78
C PRO A 60 -22.14 7.69 -25.26
N ALA A 61 -23.37 8.16 -25.44
CA ALA A 61 -23.89 9.43 -24.96
C ALA A 61 -23.49 9.71 -23.51
N LYS A 62 -23.06 10.94 -23.24
CA LYS A 62 -23.01 11.51 -21.90
C LYS A 62 -24.43 11.52 -21.32
N LYS A 63 -24.76 10.51 -20.53
CA LYS A 63 -25.94 10.55 -19.67
C LYS A 63 -25.58 11.34 -18.42
N GLY A 64 -26.05 12.58 -18.36
CA GLY A 64 -26.13 13.35 -17.13
C GLY A 64 -27.08 12.66 -16.14
N GLY A 65 -26.77 12.84 -14.85
CA GLY A 65 -27.42 12.19 -13.70
C GLY A 65 -26.33 11.53 -12.87
N GLU A 66 -25.96 11.97 -11.68
CA GLU A 66 -26.65 12.74 -10.65
C GLU A 66 -25.55 13.51 -9.91
N LYS A 67 -25.77 14.79 -9.57
CA LYS A 67 -24.93 15.43 -8.54
C LYS A 67 -25.08 14.59 -7.29
N LYS A 68 -24.07 13.77 -6.97
CA LYS A 68 -24.02 13.05 -5.70
C LYS A 68 -24.16 14.08 -4.59
N LYS A 69 -25.32 14.04 -3.95
CA LYS A 69 -25.66 14.66 -2.67
C LYS A 69 -24.39 14.69 -1.82
N GLY A 70 -23.96 15.89 -1.42
CA GLY A 70 -22.70 16.11 -0.72
C GLY A 70 -22.52 15.04 0.36
N ARG A 71 -21.37 14.34 0.33
CA ARG A 71 -21.05 13.32 1.33
C ARG A 71 -21.15 14.00 2.69
N SER A 72 -22.23 13.72 3.42
CA SER A 72 -22.51 14.30 4.73
C SER A 72 -21.40 13.91 5.70
N ALA A 73 -21.11 14.80 6.66
CA ALA A 73 -20.05 14.65 7.67
C ALA A 73 -20.12 13.33 8.46
N ILE A 74 -21.30 12.70 8.52
CA ILE A 74 -21.52 11.36 9.10
C ILE A 74 -20.74 10.27 8.35
N ASN A 75 -20.48 10.43 7.05
CA ASN A 75 -19.64 9.51 6.28
C ASN A 75 -18.13 9.73 6.49
N GLU A 76 -17.74 10.75 7.24
CA GLU A 76 -16.33 11.05 7.47
C GLU A 76 -15.74 10.24 8.62
N VAL A 77 -16.50 10.07 9.70
CA VAL A 77 -16.13 9.20 10.83
C VAL A 77 -16.91 7.91 10.67
N VAL A 78 -16.22 6.87 10.21
CA VAL A 78 -16.85 5.60 9.86
C VAL A 78 -16.04 4.46 10.44
N THR A 79 -16.73 3.62 11.19
CA THR A 79 -16.21 2.41 11.82
C THR A 79 -16.96 1.21 11.26
N ARG A 80 -16.22 0.34 10.58
CA ARG A 80 -16.79 -0.85 9.91
C ARG A 80 -15.92 -2.06 10.14
N GLU A 81 -16.57 -3.19 10.35
CA GLU A 81 -15.93 -4.48 10.40
C GLU A 81 -16.03 -5.21 9.08
N TYR A 82 -14.88 -5.70 8.62
CA TYR A 82 -14.74 -6.43 7.39
C TYR A 82 -14.05 -7.76 7.62
N THR A 83 -14.41 -8.74 6.80
CA THR A 83 -13.65 -9.98 6.69
C THR A 83 -12.79 -9.90 5.44
N ILE A 84 -11.47 -9.83 5.60
CA ILE A 84 -10.54 -9.82 4.47
C ILE A 84 -10.18 -11.25 4.11
N ASN A 85 -10.46 -11.66 2.88
CA ASN A 85 -9.94 -12.90 2.32
C ASN A 85 -8.53 -12.66 1.77
N ILE A 86 -7.53 -13.06 2.55
CA ILE A 86 -6.11 -12.90 2.21
C ILE A 86 -5.68 -13.97 1.23
N HIS A 87 -6.20 -15.20 1.36
CA HIS A 87 -5.81 -16.34 0.54
C HIS A 87 -5.94 -16.07 -0.96
N LYS A 88 -7.06 -15.45 -1.38
CA LYS A 88 -7.28 -15.09 -2.79
C LYS A 88 -6.26 -14.07 -3.32
N ARG A 89 -5.76 -13.18 -2.46
CA ARG A 89 -4.85 -12.10 -2.86
C ARG A 89 -3.38 -12.52 -2.86
N ILE A 90 -3.04 -13.52 -2.06
CA ILE A 90 -1.68 -14.07 -1.99
C ILE A 90 -1.50 -15.31 -2.87
N HIS A 91 -2.49 -15.66 -3.70
CA HIS A 91 -2.38 -16.78 -4.63
C HIS A 91 -1.23 -16.52 -5.63
N GLY A 92 -0.41 -17.54 -5.90
CA GLY A 92 0.72 -17.44 -6.82
C GLY A 92 1.92 -16.61 -6.35
N VAL A 93 1.95 -16.10 -5.11
CA VAL A 93 3.12 -15.38 -4.59
C VAL A 93 4.13 -16.33 -3.93
N GLY A 94 5.42 -16.08 -4.16
CA GLY A 94 6.50 -16.86 -3.55
C GLY A 94 6.48 -16.80 -2.01
N PHE A 95 6.86 -17.91 -1.37
CA PHE A 95 6.69 -18.11 0.07
C PHE A 95 7.36 -17.04 0.94
N LYS A 96 8.54 -16.55 0.56
CA LYS A 96 9.28 -15.50 1.28
C LYS A 96 8.59 -14.13 1.22
N LYS A 97 7.61 -13.93 0.34
CA LYS A 97 6.95 -12.63 0.15
C LYS A 97 5.47 -12.64 0.59
N ARG A 98 4.95 -13.75 1.14
CA ARG A 98 3.52 -13.90 1.48
C ARG A 98 3.06 -12.93 2.57
N ALA A 99 3.66 -12.95 3.75
CA ALA A 99 3.31 -12.04 4.85
C ALA A 99 3.45 -10.54 4.49
N PRO A 100 4.58 -10.06 3.91
CA PRO A 100 4.69 -8.66 3.53
C PRO A 100 3.75 -8.28 2.39
N ARG A 101 3.39 -9.21 1.49
CA ARG A 101 2.34 -8.96 0.49
C ARG A 101 0.97 -8.86 1.14
N ALA A 102 0.64 -9.72 2.10
CA ALA A 102 -0.63 -9.65 2.82
C ALA A 102 -0.84 -8.30 3.50
N LEU A 103 0.19 -7.75 4.17
CA LEU A 103 0.12 -6.41 4.75
C LEU A 103 -0.12 -5.31 3.70
N LYS A 104 0.57 -5.37 2.55
CA LYS A 104 0.33 -4.42 1.44
C LYS A 104 -1.08 -4.53 0.90
N GLU A 105 -1.62 -5.74 0.80
CA GLU A 105 -2.99 -5.97 0.35
C GLU A 105 -4.04 -5.50 1.35
N ILE A 106 -3.77 -5.57 2.66
CA ILE A 106 -4.62 -4.98 3.69
C ILE A 106 -4.61 -3.45 3.58
N ARG A 107 -3.45 -2.82 3.34
CA ARG A 107 -3.39 -1.37 3.08
C ARG A 107 -4.22 -0.99 1.86
N LYS A 108 -4.07 -1.72 0.74
CA LYS A 108 -4.88 -1.51 -0.46
C LYS A 108 -6.37 -1.69 -0.22
N PHE A 109 -6.75 -2.63 0.64
CA PHE A 109 -8.14 -2.82 1.01
C PHE A 109 -8.70 -1.62 1.77
N ALA A 110 -7.98 -1.12 2.78
CA ALA A 110 -8.38 0.07 3.52
C ALA A 110 -8.47 1.31 2.61
N MET A 111 -7.49 1.51 1.72
CA MET A 111 -7.51 2.58 0.72
C MET A 111 -8.74 2.49 -0.20
N LYS A 112 -9.14 1.27 -0.60
CA LYS A 112 -10.29 1.07 -1.49
C LYS A 112 -11.63 1.33 -0.81
N GLU A 113 -11.81 0.83 0.42
CA GLU A 113 -13.09 0.95 1.14
C GLU A 113 -13.31 2.36 1.69
N MET A 114 -12.26 2.98 2.25
CA MET A 114 -12.36 4.27 2.94
C MET A 114 -11.92 5.46 2.09
N GLY A 115 -11.17 5.23 1.00
CA GLY A 115 -10.70 6.30 0.09
C GLY A 115 -9.62 7.20 0.67
N THR A 116 -8.99 6.82 1.78
CA THR A 116 -7.91 7.57 2.43
C THR A 116 -6.54 7.04 1.99
N PRO A 117 -5.57 7.89 1.64
CA PRO A 117 -4.22 7.45 1.31
C PRO A 117 -3.41 7.09 2.57
N ASP A 118 -3.68 7.72 3.72
CA ASP A 118 -3.04 7.37 4.99
C ASP A 118 -3.75 6.21 5.69
N VAL A 119 -3.03 5.09 5.84
CA VAL A 119 -3.50 3.86 6.46
C VAL A 119 -2.50 3.41 7.52
N ARG A 120 -2.92 3.47 8.78
CA ARG A 120 -2.14 3.05 9.94
C ARG A 120 -2.57 1.64 10.34
N ILE A 121 -1.62 0.72 10.34
CA ILE A 121 -1.83 -0.67 10.74
C ILE A 121 -1.52 -0.79 12.23
N ASP A 122 -2.47 -1.30 13.01
CA ASP A 122 -2.22 -1.64 14.41
C ASP A 122 -1.21 -2.79 14.54
N THR A 123 -0.39 -2.70 15.57
CA THR A 123 0.57 -3.73 15.96
C THR A 123 -0.09 -5.08 16.24
N ARG A 124 -1.33 -5.10 16.77
CA ARG A 124 -2.08 -6.34 17.02
C ARG A 124 -2.40 -7.09 15.72
N LEU A 125 -2.82 -6.35 14.70
CA LEU A 125 -3.05 -6.91 13.37
C LEU A 125 -1.74 -7.43 12.75
N ASN A 126 -0.65 -6.68 12.92
CA ASN A 126 0.66 -7.13 12.46
C ASN A 126 1.06 -8.46 13.12
N LYS A 127 0.93 -8.58 14.44
CA LYS A 127 1.22 -9.83 15.17
C LYS A 127 0.35 -10.99 14.66
N ALA A 128 -0.95 -10.78 14.43
CA ALA A 128 -1.85 -11.82 13.93
C ALA A 128 -1.48 -12.31 12.52
N VAL A 129 -1.06 -11.42 11.63
CA VAL A 129 -0.60 -11.76 10.27
C VAL A 129 0.71 -12.56 10.31
N TRP A 130 1.60 -12.24 11.25
CA TRP A 130 2.91 -12.86 11.41
C TRP A 130 2.95 -14.04 12.38
N ALA A 131 1.85 -14.37 13.07
CA ALA A 131 1.82 -15.39 14.13
C ALA A 131 2.27 -16.79 13.68
N LYS A 132 2.00 -17.14 12.42
CA LYS A 132 2.38 -18.43 11.81
C LYS A 132 3.64 -18.34 10.94
N GLY A 133 4.36 -17.20 11.02
CA GLY A 133 5.54 -16.91 10.21
C GLY A 133 5.25 -16.46 8.78
N ILE A 134 6.30 -16.42 7.96
CA ILE A 134 6.27 -15.77 6.64
C ILE A 134 5.48 -16.56 5.57
N ARG A 135 5.41 -17.89 5.71
CA ARG A 135 4.86 -18.81 4.70
C ARG A 135 3.34 -19.03 4.87
N ASN A 136 2.86 -19.03 6.10
CA ASN A 136 1.54 -19.52 6.50
C ASN A 136 0.64 -18.40 7.02
N VAL A 137 0.38 -17.39 6.20
CA VAL A 137 -0.53 -16.29 6.57
C VAL A 137 -1.96 -16.82 6.80
N PRO A 138 -2.71 -16.31 7.79
CA PRO A 138 -4.13 -16.64 7.96
C PRO A 138 -4.93 -16.43 6.68
N TYR A 139 -5.81 -17.38 6.34
CA TYR A 139 -6.59 -17.30 5.10
C TYR A 139 -7.62 -16.17 5.10
N ARG A 140 -8.24 -15.94 6.27
CA ARG A 140 -9.23 -14.89 6.50
C ARG A 140 -8.88 -14.19 7.81
N ILE A 141 -9.04 -12.87 7.82
CA ILE A 141 -8.84 -12.05 9.02
C ILE A 141 -10.06 -11.13 9.15
N ARG A 142 -10.60 -11.03 10.37
CA ARG A 142 -11.61 -10.04 10.72
C ARG A 142 -10.90 -8.77 11.18
N VAL A 143 -11.25 -7.66 10.56
CA VAL A 143 -10.57 -6.38 10.71
C VAL A 143 -11.62 -5.31 10.94
N ARG A 144 -11.37 -4.42 11.90
CA ARG A 144 -12.14 -3.21 12.11
C ARG A 144 -11.38 -2.04 11.51
N LEU A 145 -12.01 -1.37 10.56
CA LEU A 145 -11.50 -0.17 9.92
C LEU A 145 -12.18 1.02 10.59
N SER A 146 -11.39 1.91 11.17
CA SER A 146 -11.87 3.12 11.82
C SER A 146 -11.27 4.31 11.10
N ARG A 147 -12.11 5.11 10.43
CA ARG A 147 -11.69 6.38 9.84
C ARG A 147 -11.82 7.47 10.90
N LYS A 148 -10.69 8.07 11.29
CA LYS A 148 -10.62 9.12 12.31
C LYS A 148 -10.03 10.39 11.69
N ARG A 149 -10.38 11.55 12.27
CA ARG A 149 -9.75 12.83 11.91
C ARG A 149 -8.39 12.92 12.60
N ASN A 150 -7.40 13.48 11.91
CA ASN A 150 -6.11 13.77 12.48
C ASN A 150 -6.20 15.07 13.28
N GLU A 151 -5.58 15.10 14.46
CA GLU A 151 -5.49 16.30 15.31
C GLU A 151 -4.18 17.07 15.07
N ASP A 152 -3.15 16.41 14.51
CA ASP A 152 -1.87 17.04 14.20
C ASP A 152 -1.94 17.78 12.85
N GLU A 153 -1.55 19.07 12.85
CA GLU A 153 -1.53 19.95 11.68
C GLU A 153 -0.46 19.57 10.63
N ASP A 154 0.46 18.66 10.95
CA ASP A 154 1.64 18.33 10.14
C ASP A 154 1.40 17.33 8.98
N SER A 155 0.17 16.82 8.82
CA SER A 155 -0.13 15.84 7.77
C SER A 155 -0.95 16.45 6.63
N PRO A 156 -0.60 16.21 5.35
CA PRO A 156 -1.37 16.70 4.21
C PRO A 156 -2.79 16.07 4.12
N ASN A 157 -3.03 15.00 4.89
CA ASN A 157 -4.30 14.28 4.93
C ASN A 157 -5.00 14.48 6.27
N LYS A 158 -6.16 15.14 6.22
CA LYS A 158 -7.02 15.41 7.40
C LYS A 158 -7.61 14.16 8.05
N LEU A 159 -7.65 13.04 7.32
CA LEU A 159 -8.28 11.80 7.74
C LEU A 159 -7.29 10.65 7.58
N TYR A 160 -7.17 9.83 8.62
CA TYR A 160 -6.44 8.58 8.57
C TYR A 160 -7.37 7.41 8.86
N THR A 161 -6.96 6.23 8.41
CA THR A 161 -7.66 4.98 8.77
C THR A 161 -6.79 4.16 9.69
N LEU A 162 -7.32 3.84 10.86
CA LEU A 162 -6.74 2.88 11.77
C LEU A 162 -7.35 1.51 11.50
N VAL A 163 -6.47 0.53 11.29
CA VAL A 163 -6.82 -0.86 11.00
C VAL A 163 -6.53 -1.71 12.22
N THR A 164 -7.57 -2.15 12.94
CA THR A 164 -7.45 -2.99 14.14
C THR A 164 -7.89 -4.43 13.87
N TYR A 165 -7.32 -5.37 14.62
CA TYR A 165 -7.65 -6.79 14.54
C TYR A 165 -8.78 -7.13 15.51
N VAL A 166 -9.82 -7.81 15.02
CA VAL A 166 -10.89 -8.36 15.85
C VAL A 166 -10.68 -9.87 15.97
N PRO A 167 -10.39 -10.40 17.18
CA PRO A 167 -10.28 -11.83 17.37
C PRO A 167 -11.67 -12.47 17.24
N VAL A 168 -11.77 -13.49 16.39
CA VAL A 168 -13.03 -14.22 16.17
C VAL A 168 -12.73 -15.71 16.11
N THR A 169 -13.60 -16.51 16.73
CA THR A 169 -13.51 -17.97 16.74
C THR A 169 -13.99 -18.59 15.43
N THR A 170 -15.09 -18.09 14.85
CA THR A 170 -15.68 -18.62 13.61
C THR A 170 -15.91 -17.55 12.55
N PHE A 171 -15.58 -17.84 11.28
CA PHE A 171 -15.76 -16.93 10.14
C PHE A 171 -16.99 -17.20 9.27
N LYS A 172 -17.94 -18.03 9.75
CA LYS A 172 -19.16 -18.38 9.01
C LYS A 172 -20.23 -17.32 9.26
N GLY A 173 -20.97 -16.91 8.22
CA GLY A 173 -22.08 -15.95 8.35
C GLY A 173 -21.72 -14.49 8.65
N LEU A 174 -20.44 -14.17 8.86
CA LEU A 174 -20.01 -12.81 9.20
C LEU A 174 -19.98 -11.90 7.97
N GLN A 175 -21.02 -11.11 7.85
CA GLN A 175 -21.11 -10.02 6.87
C GLN A 175 -20.35 -8.79 7.34
N THR A 176 -20.29 -7.77 6.48
CA THR A 176 -19.77 -6.45 6.86
C THR A 176 -20.74 -5.78 7.81
N VAL A 177 -20.25 -5.36 8.97
CA VAL A 177 -21.07 -4.74 10.01
C VAL A 177 -20.56 -3.34 10.25
N ASN A 178 -21.46 -2.36 10.28
CA ASN A 178 -21.14 -1.02 10.74
C ASN A 178 -21.15 -1.05 12.26
N VAL A 179 -20.06 -0.63 12.90
CA VAL A 179 -19.97 -0.61 14.36
C VAL A 179 -19.93 0.85 14.76
N ASP A 180 -21.04 1.38 15.25
CA ASP A 180 -21.08 2.76 15.70
C ASP A 180 -20.41 2.85 17.08
N GLU A 181 -19.32 3.63 17.18
CA GLU A 181 -18.74 4.04 18.46
C GLU A 181 -19.57 5.25 18.94
N ASN A 182 -20.64 4.99 19.67
CA ASN A 182 -21.38 6.01 20.42
C ASN A 182 -20.86 6.09 21.86
#